data_AF-C5KKT2-F1
#
_entry.id   AF-C5KKT2-F1
#
_cell.length_a   1.000
_cell.length_b   1.000
_cell.length_c   1.000
_cell.angle_alpha   90.00
_cell.angle_beta   90.00
_cell.angle_gamma   90.00
#
_symmetry.space_group_name_H-M   'P 1'
#
loop_
_entity.id
_entity.type
_entity.pdbx_description
1 polymer ?
#
loop_
_entity_poly.entity_id
_entity_poly.type
_entity_poly.pdbx_seq_one_letter_code
_entity_poly.pdbx_strand_id
1 'polypeptide(L)'
;MDSGNACAKYWPPFGTALILEIYSDNQARWIYNGRVTSVEAIEECRGKSLCNYESLYEYLTTVVPNKFECKGIPEPTRGGSLRG
;
A
#
# COMPACT_ATOMS: atom_id res chain seq x y z
N MET A 1 17.65 -15.40 2.94
CA MET A 1 16.27 -15.25 3.44
C MET A 1 15.53 -14.44 2.41
N ASP A 2 14.80 -15.14 1.54
CA ASP A 2 13.99 -14.52 0.50
C ASP A 2 12.87 -13.74 1.18
N SER A 3 12.82 -12.42 0.97
CA SER A 3 11.64 -11.64 1.33
C SER A 3 10.46 -12.30 0.63
N GLY A 4 9.51 -12.85 1.39
CA GLY A 4 8.35 -13.65 0.91
C GLY A 4 7.39 -12.95 -0.05
N ASN A 5 7.81 -11.87 -0.69
CA ASN A 5 7.12 -11.19 -1.76
C ASN A 5 7.56 -11.81 -3.08
N ALA A 6 6.81 -12.81 -3.54
CA ALA A 6 6.95 -13.28 -4.91
C ALA A 6 6.76 -12.09 -5.86
N CYS A 7 7.71 -11.88 -6.78
CA CYS A 7 7.55 -10.89 -7.85
C CYS A 7 6.21 -11.10 -8.56
N ALA A 8 5.57 -10.00 -8.97
CA ALA A 8 4.31 -10.06 -9.69
C ALA A 8 4.46 -10.99 -10.91
N LYS A 9 3.65 -12.05 -10.96
CA LYS A 9 3.65 -13.01 -12.10
C LYS A 9 3.23 -12.35 -13.41
N TYR A 10 2.53 -11.22 -13.31
CA TYR A 10 2.10 -10.39 -14.42
C TYR A 10 2.29 -8.92 -14.06
N TRP A 11 2.78 -8.13 -15.00
CA TRP A 11 2.78 -6.69 -14.87
C TRP A 11 1.34 -6.16 -14.90
N PRO A 12 1.01 -5.14 -14.10
CA PRO A 12 -0.28 -4.48 -14.23
C PRO A 12 -0.47 -3.95 -15.66
N PRO A 13 -1.69 -3.99 -16.23
CA PRO A 13 -1.95 -3.45 -17.55
C PRO A 13 -1.68 -1.93 -17.63
N PHE A 14 -1.51 -1.41 -18.84
CA PHE A 14 -1.37 0.04 -19.06
C PHE A 14 -2.57 0.79 -18.45
N GLY A 15 -2.27 1.89 -17.76
CA GLY A 15 -3.30 2.70 -17.10
C GLY A 15 -3.89 2.08 -15.83
N THR A 16 -3.25 1.06 -15.24
CA THR A 16 -3.70 0.51 -13.96
C THR A 16 -3.78 1.60 -12.89
N ALA A 17 -4.92 1.62 -12.20
CA ALA A 17 -5.11 2.42 -11.00
C ALA A 17 -5.48 1.52 -9.82
N LEU A 18 -4.86 1.78 -8.68
CA LEU A 18 -5.28 1.31 -7.37
C LEU A 18 -5.76 2.53 -6.60
N ILE A 19 -7.05 2.55 -6.27
CA ILE A 19 -7.74 3.71 -5.69
C ILE A 19 -8.25 3.33 -4.31
N LEU A 20 -7.99 4.19 -3.33
CA LEU A 20 -8.62 4.15 -2.01
C LEU A 20 -9.70 5.23 -1.97
N GLU A 21 -10.96 4.82 -1.78
CA GLU A 21 -12.05 5.75 -1.49
C GLU A 21 -12.34 5.73 0.00
N ILE A 22 -12.45 6.92 0.61
CA ILE A 22 -12.78 7.10 2.02
C ILE A 22 -14.09 7.89 2.08
N TYR A 23 -15.05 7.37 2.83
CA TYR A 23 -16.39 7.92 2.96
C TYR A 23 -16.55 8.65 4.30
N SER A 24 -17.51 9.57 4.37
CA SER A 24 -17.77 10.38 5.56
C SER A 24 -18.27 9.60 6.77
N ASP A 25 -18.73 8.36 6.58
CA ASP A 25 -19.27 7.45 7.60
C ASP A 25 -18.21 6.44 8.11
N ASN A 26 -16.92 6.78 7.99
CA ASN A 26 -15.80 5.94 8.44
C ASN A 26 -15.72 4.59 7.70
N GLN A 27 -16.24 4.52 6.48
CA GLN A 27 -16.06 3.39 5.58
C GLN A 27 -14.98 3.71 4.54
N ALA A 28 -14.29 2.68 4.07
CA ALA A 28 -13.34 2.76 2.98
C ALA A 28 -13.41 1.53 2.07
N ARG A 29 -12.98 1.68 0.82
CA ARG A 29 -12.79 0.55 -0.10
C ARG A 29 -11.63 0.75 -1.05
N TRP A 30 -11.09 -0.38 -1.51
CA TRP A 30 -10.12 -0.42 -2.58
C TRP A 30 -10.78 -0.71 -3.92
N ILE A 31 -10.32 -0.03 -4.95
CA ILE A 31 -10.71 -0.27 -6.33
C ILE A 31 -9.44 -0.54 -7.14
N TYR A 32 -9.38 -1.71 -7.77
CA TYR A 32 -8.33 -2.07 -8.72
C TYR A 32 -8.90 -2.08 -10.13
N ASN A 33 -8.42 -1.15 -10.96
CA ASN A 33 -8.83 -1.02 -12.37
C ASN A 33 -10.37 -1.01 -12.57
N GLY A 34 -11.06 -0.19 -11.78
CA GLY A 34 -12.52 -0.04 -11.81
C GLY A 34 -13.32 -1.14 -11.10
N ARG A 35 -12.67 -2.14 -10.51
CA ARG A 35 -13.34 -3.20 -9.74
C ARG A 35 -13.07 -3.06 -8.26
N VAL A 36 -14.11 -3.14 -7.45
CA VAL A 36 -13.96 -3.20 -5.99
C VAL A 36 -13.21 -4.48 -5.62
N THR A 37 -12.19 -4.34 -4.77
CA THR A 37 -11.45 -5.46 -4.20
C THR A 37 -11.68 -5.49 -2.70
N SER A 38 -11.93 -6.70 -2.18
CA SER A 38 -12.01 -6.93 -0.74
C SER A 38 -10.62 -6.91 -0.11
N VAL A 39 -10.58 -6.61 1.19
CA VAL A 39 -9.34 -6.59 1.97
C VAL A 39 -9.25 -7.89 2.77
N GLU A 40 -8.70 -8.92 2.13
CA GLU A 40 -8.70 -10.28 2.70
C GLU A 40 -7.81 -10.45 3.93
N ALA A 41 -6.84 -9.55 4.13
CA ALA A 41 -5.94 -9.59 5.27
C ALA A 41 -6.60 -9.18 6.60
N ILE A 42 -7.73 -8.46 6.55
CA ILE A 42 -8.48 -7.99 7.72
C ILE A 42 -9.74 -8.84 7.82
N GLU A 43 -9.87 -9.62 8.90
CA GLU A 43 -10.94 -10.62 9.04
C GLU A 43 -12.34 -10.01 8.89
N GLU A 44 -12.59 -8.86 9.52
CA GLU A 44 -13.87 -8.17 9.44
C GLU A 44 -14.17 -7.57 8.06
N CYS A 45 -13.19 -7.51 7.14
CA CYS A 45 -13.34 -6.94 5.80
C CYS A 45 -13.32 -8.00 4.67
N ARG A 46 -13.14 -9.28 5.01
CA ARG A 46 -13.16 -10.40 4.05
C ARG A 46 -14.49 -10.51 3.33
N GLY A 47 -14.44 -10.61 2.00
CA GLY A 47 -15.63 -10.71 1.15
C GLY A 47 -16.56 -9.48 1.15
N LYS A 48 -16.18 -8.37 1.80
CA LYS A 48 -16.98 -7.13 1.83
C LYS A 48 -16.48 -6.12 0.80
N SER A 49 -17.42 -5.33 0.28
CA SER A 49 -17.11 -4.21 -0.63
C SER A 49 -16.66 -2.93 0.08
N LEU A 50 -16.91 -2.86 1.40
CA LEU A 50 -16.54 -1.76 2.27
C LEU A 50 -15.89 -2.34 3.53
N CYS A 51 -14.94 -1.61 4.07
CA CYS A 51 -14.20 -1.91 5.28
C CYS A 51 -14.28 -0.69 6.21
N ASN A 52 -14.28 -0.90 7.52
CA ASN A 52 -14.12 0.22 8.45
C ASN A 52 -12.73 0.86 8.22
N TYR A 53 -12.69 2.18 8.09
CA TYR A 53 -11.46 2.90 7.79
C TYR A 53 -10.43 2.85 8.93
N GLU A 54 -10.87 2.83 10.19
CA GLU A 54 -9.97 2.69 11.35
C GLU A 54 -9.30 1.31 11.34
N SER A 55 -10.05 0.22 11.14
CA SER A 55 -9.49 -1.13 10.97
C SER A 55 -8.46 -1.18 9.83
N LEU A 56 -8.78 -0.55 8.69
CA LEU A 56 -7.87 -0.48 7.55
C LEU A 56 -6.59 0.30 7.89
N TYR A 57 -6.73 1.45 8.55
CA TYR A 57 -5.62 2.29 8.98
C TYR A 57 -4.71 1.53 9.94
N GLU A 58 -5.26 0.90 10.98
CA GLU A 58 -4.50 0.10 11.93
C GLU A 58 -3.73 -1.01 11.23
N TYR A 59 -4.39 -1.77 10.35
CA TYR A 59 -3.72 -2.80 9.56
C TYR A 59 -2.57 -2.23 8.72
N LEU A 60 -2.79 -1.11 8.02
CA LEU A 60 -1.75 -0.46 7.21
C LEU A 60 -0.52 -0.09 8.06
N THR A 61 -0.70 0.38 9.30
CA THR A 61 0.45 0.69 10.18
C THR A 61 1.29 -0.53 10.54
N THR A 62 0.74 -1.74 10.45
CA THR A 62 1.48 -2.99 10.69
C THR A 62 2.29 -3.48 9.49
N VAL A 63 1.91 -3.07 8.28
CA VAL A 63 2.52 -3.55 7.02
C VAL A 63 3.37 -2.52 6.31
N VAL A 64 3.21 -1.22 6.64
CA VAL A 64 4.08 -0.17 6.11
C VAL A 64 5.49 -0.36 6.70
N PRO A 65 6.50 -0.70 5.88
CA PRO A 65 7.84 -0.93 6.38
C PRO A 65 8.44 0.37 6.91
N ASN A 66 9.26 0.25 7.95
CA ASN A 66 10.01 1.39 8.46
C ASN A 66 11.30 1.63 7.66
N LYS A 67 11.93 2.80 7.86
CA LYS A 67 13.14 3.20 7.13
C LYS A 67 14.33 2.23 7.24
N PHE A 68 14.40 1.43 8.30
CA PHE A 68 15.49 0.47 8.52
C PHE A 68 15.31 -0.82 7.72
N GLU A 69 14.08 -1.12 7.30
CA GLU A 69 13.77 -2.28 6.44
C GLU A 69 14.11 -2.01 4.97
N CYS A 70 14.12 -0.74 4.58
CA CYS A 70 14.52 -0.31 3.24
C CYS A 70 16.05 -0.28 3.13
N LYS A 71 16.65 -1.24 2.40
CA LYS A 71 18.05 -1.16 1.94
C LYS A 71 18.18 -0.16 0.77
N GLY A 72 17.71 1.07 0.97
CA GLY A 72 17.85 2.15 0.00
C GLY A 72 19.27 2.70 -0.02
N ILE A 73 19.71 3.21 -1.17
CA ILE A 73 20.86 4.11 -1.24
C ILE A 73 20.53 5.28 -0.30
N PRO A 74 21.44 5.66 0.64
CA PRO A 74 21.18 6.76 1.56
C PRO A 74 20.75 7.99 0.76
N GLU A 75 19.71 8.68 1.23
CA GLU A 75 19.26 9.92 0.61
C GLU A 75 20.46 10.85 0.40
N PRO A 76 20.61 11.47 -0.79
CA PRO A 76 21.63 12.47 -0.94
C PRO A 76 21.33 13.57 0.08
N THR A 77 22.22 13.71 1.05
CA THR A 77 22.19 14.83 2.00
C THR A 77 22.18 16.10 1.16
N ARG A 78 21.08 16.86 1.25
CA ARG A 78 21.00 18.23 0.74
C ARG A 78 22.09 19.05 1.43
N GLY A 79 23.29 19.06 0.87
CA GLY A 79 24.47 19.67 1.50
C GLY A 79 25.81 19.41 0.80
N GLY A 80 25.88 18.55 -0.22
CA GLY A 80 27.08 18.40 -1.05
C GLY A 80 27.16 19.48 -2.13
N SER A 81 27.80 20.61 -1.82
CA SER A 81 28.22 21.60 -2.83
C SER A 81 29.11 20.92 -3.88
N LEU A 82 28.61 20.74 -5.10
CA LEU A 82 29.45 20.51 -6.27
C LEU A 82 30.18 21.82 -6.61
N ARG A 83 31.34 22.04 -5.98
CA ARG A 83 32.36 22.98 -6.45
C ARG A 83 33.74 22.41 -6.13
N GLY A 84 34.57 22.27 -7.16
CA GLY A 84 35.99 21.98 -7.08
C GLY A 84 36.39 20.85 -8.00
#